data_AF-A0A1H7EK01-F1
#
_entry.id   AF-A0A1H7EK01-F1
#
_cell.length_a   1.000
_cell.length_b   1.000
_cell.length_c   1.000
_cell.angle_alpha   90.00
_cell.angle_beta   90.00
_cell.angle_gamma   90.00
#
_symmetry.space_group_name_H-M   'P 1'
#
loop_
_entity.id
_entity.type
_entity.pdbx_description
1 polymer ?
#
loop_
_entity_poly.entity_id
_entity_poly.type
_entity_poly.pdbx_seq_one_letter_code
_entity_poly.pdbx_strand_id
1 'polypeptide(L)'
;MTPQPSAARLLAAAALATLLGATAAPSFAGNYAEGDPRPVATTSTATRAAVEADARQWLKAAPTQGYTDGISQQPVVVSAHTRAAVAADTRLWIQSGLAARQNGEAGADPAQPSYRQAAADYMNRRAAAQAQAQAQTEAPTPSVIR
;
A
#
# COMPACT_ATOMS: atom_id res chain seq x y z
N MET A 1 55.56 -14.13 5.87
CA MET A 1 55.61 -13.24 4.70
C MET A 1 54.17 -12.94 4.29
N THR A 2 53.63 -11.79 4.70
CA THR A 2 52.30 -11.34 4.26
C THR A 2 52.41 -10.79 2.83
N PRO A 3 51.55 -11.22 1.87
CA PRO A 3 51.61 -10.71 0.52
C PRO A 3 51.14 -9.25 0.48
N GLN A 4 52.00 -8.35 0.01
CA GLN A 4 51.60 -6.96 -0.25
C GLN A 4 50.61 -6.91 -1.43
N PRO A 5 49.46 -6.24 -1.29
CA PRO A 5 48.53 -6.05 -2.39
C PRO A 5 49.14 -5.10 -3.43
N SER A 6 49.15 -5.53 -4.70
CA SER A 6 49.68 -4.75 -5.83
C SER A 6 48.99 -3.39 -5.96
N ALA A 7 49.74 -2.34 -6.34
CA ALA A 7 49.25 -0.96 -6.46
C ALA A 7 47.97 -0.81 -7.31
N ALA A 8 47.79 -1.67 -8.32
CA ALA A 8 46.58 -1.72 -9.14
C ALA A 8 45.31 -2.10 -8.35
N ARG A 9 45.41 -2.99 -7.36
CA ARG A 9 44.29 -3.37 -6.49
C ARG A 9 43.92 -2.25 -5.52
N LEU A 10 44.91 -1.49 -5.05
CA LEU A 10 44.70 -0.33 -4.17
C LEU A 10 44.02 0.81 -4.93
N LEU A 11 44.42 1.08 -6.19
CA LEU A 11 43.80 2.09 -7.04
C LEU A 11 42.37 1.71 -7.44
N ALA A 12 42.11 0.42 -7.75
CA ALA A 12 40.77 -0.06 -8.06
C ALA A 12 39.83 0.04 -6.84
N ALA A 13 40.32 -0.32 -5.65
CA ALA A 13 39.56 -0.19 -4.41
C ALA A 13 39.27 1.28 -4.06
N ALA A 14 40.22 2.19 -4.28
CA ALA A 14 40.03 3.62 -4.06
C ALA A 14 39.00 4.22 -5.02
N ALA A 15 39.02 3.83 -6.31
CA ALA A 15 38.04 4.27 -7.30
C ALA A 15 36.62 3.75 -6.99
N LEU A 16 36.50 2.51 -6.49
CA LEU A 16 35.23 1.97 -6.01
C LEU A 16 34.74 2.70 -4.77
N ALA A 17 35.62 3.01 -3.82
CA ALA A 17 35.26 3.73 -2.59
C ALA A 17 34.82 5.18 -2.86
N THR A 18 35.45 5.89 -3.80
CA THR A 18 35.03 7.25 -4.18
C THR A 18 33.70 7.26 -4.93
N LEU A 19 33.47 6.27 -5.81
CA LEU A 19 32.19 6.13 -6.51
C LEU A 19 31.05 5.78 -5.54
N LEU A 20 31.30 4.92 -4.54
CA LEU A 20 30.32 4.59 -3.49
C LEU A 20 30.10 5.75 -2.51
N GLY A 21 31.15 6.50 -2.19
CA GLY A 21 31.06 7.68 -1.32
C GLY A 21 30.26 8.83 -1.94
N ALA A 22 30.39 9.03 -3.26
CA ALA A 22 29.66 10.08 -3.99
C ALA A 22 28.14 9.78 -4.10
N THR A 23 27.74 8.51 -4.14
CA THR A 23 26.32 8.12 -4.20
C THR A 23 25.66 8.03 -2.83
N ALA A 24 26.44 7.90 -1.74
CA ALA A 24 25.95 7.85 -0.36
C ALA A 24 25.78 9.23 0.30
N ALA A 25 26.21 10.32 -0.34
CA ALA A 25 26.08 11.69 0.19
C ALA A 25 24.64 12.08 0.61
N PRO A 26 23.56 11.69 -0.12
CA PRO A 26 22.20 12.00 0.29
C PRO A 26 21.75 11.25 1.56
N SER A 27 22.47 10.21 1.97
CA SER A 27 22.10 9.35 3.11
C SER A 27 22.53 9.91 4.46
N PHE A 28 23.53 10.80 4.49
CA PHE A 28 24.08 11.39 5.71
C PHE A 28 23.57 12.81 5.99
N ALA A 29 23.01 13.49 4.99
CA ALA A 29 22.22 14.69 5.21
C ALA A 29 20.85 14.26 5.72
N GLY A 30 20.70 14.10 7.03
CA GLY A 30 19.40 13.90 7.65
C GLY A 30 18.42 14.94 7.11
N ASN A 31 17.15 14.56 6.89
CA ASN A 31 16.12 15.44 6.31
C ASN A 31 15.60 16.48 7.34
N TYR A 32 16.52 17.05 8.09
CA TYR A 32 16.31 18.02 9.16
C TYR A 32 17.12 19.25 8.80
N ALA A 33 16.46 20.39 8.68
CA ALA A 33 17.18 21.65 8.74
C ALA A 33 17.83 21.74 10.13
N GLU A 34 19.10 22.13 10.23
CA GLU A 34 19.81 22.26 11.50
C GLU A 34 18.98 23.08 12.50
N GLY A 35 18.41 22.42 13.52
CA GLY A 35 17.61 23.05 14.57
C GLY A 35 16.08 22.97 14.44
N ASP A 36 15.51 22.48 13.33
CA ASP A 36 14.06 22.17 13.25
C ASP A 36 13.86 20.65 13.28
N PRO A 37 13.22 20.09 14.34
CA PRO A 37 13.00 18.65 14.46
C PRO A 37 11.95 18.12 13.47
N ARG A 38 11.28 18.99 12.70
CA ARG A 38 10.26 18.57 11.74
C ARG A 38 10.94 18.13 10.43
N PRO A 39 10.57 16.95 9.90
CA PRO A 39 11.10 16.48 8.63
C PRO A 39 10.67 17.42 7.50
N VAL A 40 11.61 17.85 6.67
CA VAL A 40 11.31 18.67 5.49
C VAL A 40 10.59 17.80 4.46
N ALA A 41 9.50 18.30 3.85
CA ALA A 41 8.78 17.54 2.86
C ALA A 41 9.64 17.32 1.60
N THR A 42 10.13 16.09 1.39
CA THR A 42 10.82 15.71 0.15
C THR A 42 9.78 15.35 -0.90
N THR A 43 9.77 16.08 -2.00
CA THR A 43 8.97 15.71 -3.17
C THR A 43 9.74 14.66 -3.94
N SER A 44 9.18 13.45 -4.11
CA SER A 44 9.81 12.43 -4.95
C SER A 44 9.90 12.94 -6.38
N THR A 45 11.10 12.91 -6.96
CA THR A 45 11.33 13.22 -8.38
C THR A 45 11.09 12.00 -9.28
N ALA A 46 10.92 10.81 -8.70
CA ALA A 46 10.64 9.59 -9.44
C ALA A 46 9.17 9.52 -9.83
N THR A 47 8.90 9.30 -11.11
CA THR A 47 7.55 9.03 -11.59
C THR A 47 7.13 7.63 -11.14
N ARG A 48 5.81 7.41 -11.00
CA ARG A 48 5.26 6.09 -10.65
C ARG A 48 5.78 4.98 -11.58
N ALA A 49 5.84 5.26 -12.89
CA ALA A 49 6.34 4.31 -13.88
C ALA A 49 7.83 3.98 -13.67
N ALA A 50 8.65 4.96 -13.29
CA ALA A 50 10.06 4.73 -12.99
C ALA A 50 10.24 3.85 -11.74
N VAL A 51 9.45 4.09 -10.69
CA VAL A 51 9.46 3.25 -9.47
C VAL A 51 9.01 1.82 -9.78
N GLU A 52 7.98 1.65 -10.59
CA GLU A 52 7.52 0.31 -11.00
C GLU A 52 8.56 -0.43 -11.85
N ALA A 53 9.25 0.28 -12.76
CA ALA A 53 10.32 -0.31 -13.56
C ALA A 53 11.50 -0.75 -12.67
N ASP A 54 11.91 0.09 -11.73
CA ASP A 54 12.99 -0.20 -10.78
C ASP A 54 12.66 -1.37 -9.86
N ALA A 55 11.44 -1.42 -9.32
CA ALA A 55 10.96 -2.53 -8.50
C ALA A 55 10.96 -3.87 -9.27
N ARG A 56 10.54 -3.86 -10.55
CA ARG A 56 10.61 -5.04 -11.41
C ARG A 56 12.05 -5.49 -11.67
N GLN A 57 12.98 -4.54 -11.82
CA GLN A 57 14.39 -4.83 -12.00
C GLN A 57 15.00 -5.43 -10.73
N TRP A 58 14.69 -4.87 -9.56
CA TRP A 58 15.13 -5.40 -8.27
C TRP A 58 14.61 -6.82 -8.04
N LEU A 59 13.34 -7.09 -8.31
CA LEU A 59 12.74 -8.43 -8.17
C LEU A 59 13.45 -9.49 -9.03
N LYS A 60 13.96 -9.13 -10.22
CA LYS A 60 14.72 -10.06 -11.07
C LYS A 60 16.09 -10.41 -10.50
N ALA A 61 16.69 -9.49 -9.74
CA ALA A 61 18.06 -9.61 -9.22
C ALA A 61 18.10 -9.90 -7.71
N ALA A 62 16.95 -9.95 -7.04
CA ALA A 62 16.86 -10.13 -5.60
C ALA A 62 17.33 -11.54 -5.20
N PRO A 63 18.20 -11.66 -4.17
CA PRO A 63 18.60 -12.96 -3.64
C PRO A 63 17.38 -13.72 -3.08
N THR A 64 17.15 -14.95 -3.55
CA THR A 64 16.06 -15.82 -3.09
C THR A 64 16.39 -16.57 -1.80
N GLN A 65 17.24 -16.01 -0.93
CA GLN A 65 17.63 -16.65 0.32
C GLN A 65 16.41 -16.80 1.25
N GLY A 66 15.82 -18.00 1.25
CA GLY A 66 14.72 -18.39 2.13
C GLY A 66 13.31 -18.07 1.64
N TYR A 67 13.16 -17.26 0.59
CA TYR A 67 11.87 -17.06 -0.08
C TYR A 67 11.84 -17.94 -1.32
N THR A 68 10.97 -18.94 -1.30
CA THR A 68 10.79 -19.85 -2.45
C THR A 68 10.35 -19.04 -3.68
N ASP A 69 10.67 -19.52 -4.88
CA ASP A 69 10.15 -19.01 -6.17
C ASP A 69 8.61 -18.96 -6.25
N GLY A 70 7.93 -19.38 -5.19
CA GLY A 70 6.49 -19.33 -4.98
C GLY A 70 5.95 -18.01 -4.45
N ILE A 71 6.70 -16.89 -4.45
CA ILE A 71 6.04 -15.57 -4.65
C ILE A 71 5.57 -15.54 -6.10
N SER A 72 4.57 -16.38 -6.32
CA SER A 72 3.84 -16.52 -7.55
C SER A 72 3.52 -15.12 -8.04
N GLN A 73 3.70 -14.93 -9.34
CA GLN A 73 3.16 -13.87 -10.16
C GLN A 73 1.62 -13.75 -10.08
N GLN A 74 1.00 -14.18 -8.97
CA GLN A 74 -0.37 -13.84 -8.70
C GLN A 74 -0.42 -12.31 -8.60
N PRO A 75 -1.18 -11.65 -9.47
CA PRO A 75 -1.51 -10.26 -9.19
C PRO A 75 -2.09 -10.27 -7.79
N VAL A 76 -1.49 -9.49 -6.88
CA VAL A 76 -2.17 -9.16 -5.64
C VAL A 76 -3.44 -8.47 -6.11
N VAL A 77 -4.54 -9.22 -6.12
CA VAL A 77 -5.87 -8.66 -6.33
C VAL A 77 -6.15 -7.89 -5.06
N VAL A 78 -5.56 -6.70 -4.96
CA VAL A 78 -6.03 -5.67 -4.04
C VAL A 78 -7.45 -5.46 -4.51
N SER A 79 -8.41 -6.00 -3.76
CA SER A 79 -9.82 -5.90 -4.08
C SER A 79 -10.10 -4.46 -4.48
N ALA A 80 -10.68 -4.27 -5.67
CA ALA A 80 -10.89 -2.97 -6.29
C ALA A 80 -11.99 -2.17 -5.58
N HIS A 81 -11.93 -2.08 -4.25
CA HIS A 81 -12.72 -1.15 -3.47
C HIS A 81 -12.22 0.25 -3.80
N THR A 82 -12.89 0.88 -4.77
CA THR A 82 -12.66 2.28 -5.10
C THR A 82 -12.89 3.13 -3.85
N ARG A 83 -12.27 4.31 -3.78
CA ARG A 83 -12.51 5.25 -2.67
C ARG A 83 -14.00 5.57 -2.49
N ALA A 84 -14.74 5.61 -3.60
CA ALA A 84 -16.19 5.80 -3.59
C ALA A 84 -16.91 4.62 -2.92
N ALA A 85 -16.52 3.38 -3.20
CA ALA A 85 -17.08 2.19 -2.56
C ALA A 85 -16.82 2.17 -1.04
N VAL A 86 -15.60 2.53 -0.63
CA VAL A 86 -15.25 2.64 0.81
C VAL A 86 -16.07 3.72 1.50
N ALA A 87 -16.21 4.89 0.87
CA ALA A 87 -17.02 5.98 1.43
C ALA A 87 -18.50 5.61 1.56
N ALA A 88 -19.05 4.87 0.59
CA ALA A 88 -20.42 4.38 0.65
C ALA A 88 -20.61 3.34 1.78
N ASP A 89 -19.72 2.36 1.89
CA ASP A 89 -19.74 1.34 2.94
C ASP A 89 -19.61 1.97 4.34
N THR A 90 -18.73 2.97 4.48
CA THR A 90 -18.56 3.73 5.71
C THR A 90 -19.86 4.45 6.11
N ARG A 91 -20.60 5.02 5.16
CA ARG A 91 -21.90 5.65 5.46
C ARG A 91 -22.92 4.63 5.96
N LEU A 92 -22.97 3.43 5.34
CA LEU A 92 -23.86 2.36 5.80
C LEU A 92 -23.50 1.89 7.22
N TRP A 93 -22.20 1.78 7.51
CA TRP A 93 -21.69 1.44 8.84
C TRP A 93 -22.11 2.47 9.89
N ILE A 94 -22.00 3.76 9.60
CA ILE A 94 -22.45 4.84 10.49
C ILE A 94 -23.98 4.81 10.66
N GLN A 95 -24.74 4.68 9.56
CA GLN A 95 -26.21 4.68 9.58
C GLN A 95 -26.81 3.50 10.34
N SER A 96 -26.13 2.34 10.35
CA SER A 96 -26.56 1.18 11.12
C SER A 96 -26.38 1.34 12.64
N GLY A 97 -25.68 2.39 13.09
CA GLY A 97 -25.28 2.55 14.49
C GLY A 97 -24.15 1.60 14.93
N LEU A 98 -23.68 0.70 14.05
CA LEU A 98 -22.59 -0.23 14.35
C LEU A 98 -21.30 0.52 14.69
N ALA A 99 -21.04 1.64 14.02
CA ALA A 99 -19.90 2.50 14.32
C ALA A 99 -19.89 3.00 15.78
N ALA A 100 -21.04 3.45 16.29
CA ALA A 100 -21.16 3.92 17.66
C ALA A 100 -21.01 2.79 18.67
N ARG A 101 -21.45 1.57 18.34
CA ARG A 101 -21.30 0.39 19.21
C ARG A 101 -19.86 -0.12 19.23
N GLN A 102 -19.18 -0.13 18.09
CA GLN A 102 -17.79 -0.60 17.99
C GLN A 102 -16.78 0.36 18.61
N ASN A 103 -17.03 1.67 18.55
CA ASN A 103 -16.12 2.71 19.05
C ASN A 103 -16.55 3.30 20.42
N GLY A 104 -17.59 2.76 21.05
CA GLY A 104 -18.01 3.19 22.39
C GLY A 104 -17.13 2.61 23.49
N GLU A 105 -17.26 3.13 24.71
CA GLU A 105 -16.47 2.72 25.90
C GLU A 105 -16.50 1.21 26.20
N ALA A 106 -17.63 0.55 25.90
CA ALA A 106 -17.77 -0.90 26.08
C ALA A 106 -17.06 -1.72 24.98
N GLY A 107 -16.61 -1.09 23.91
CA GLY A 107 -16.04 -1.73 22.73
C GLY A 107 -17.03 -2.58 21.95
N ALA A 108 -16.53 -3.28 20.94
CA ALA A 108 -17.29 -4.20 20.12
C ALA A 108 -17.60 -5.49 20.91
N ASP A 109 -18.65 -5.47 21.74
CA ASP A 109 -19.12 -6.66 22.47
C ASP A 109 -20.19 -7.42 21.66
N PRO A 110 -19.85 -8.57 21.05
CA PRO A 110 -20.78 -9.36 20.26
C PRO A 110 -21.85 -10.07 21.09
N ALA A 111 -21.70 -10.17 22.42
CA ALA A 111 -22.72 -10.72 23.30
C ALA A 111 -23.87 -9.74 23.54
N GLN A 112 -23.65 -8.43 23.35
CA GLN A 112 -24.69 -7.43 23.57
C GLN A 112 -25.78 -7.51 22.49
N PRO A 113 -27.07 -7.54 22.89
CA PRO A 113 -28.18 -7.53 21.94
C PRO A 113 -28.15 -6.32 20.99
N SER A 114 -27.81 -5.14 21.51
CA SER A 114 -27.74 -3.89 20.74
C SER A 114 -26.64 -3.92 19.66
N TYR A 115 -25.52 -4.58 19.95
CA TYR A 115 -24.45 -4.79 18.97
C TYR A 115 -24.92 -5.74 17.85
N ARG A 116 -25.54 -6.87 18.21
CA ARG A 116 -26.03 -7.85 17.24
C ARG A 116 -27.10 -7.27 16.32
N GLN A 117 -27.99 -6.42 16.86
CA GLN A 117 -28.99 -5.70 16.08
C GLN A 117 -28.34 -4.74 15.07
N ALA A 118 -27.41 -3.88 15.52
CA ALA A 118 -26.70 -2.95 14.63
C ALA A 118 -25.88 -3.69 13.56
N ALA A 119 -25.27 -4.83 13.91
CA ALA A 119 -24.53 -5.66 12.96
C ALA A 119 -25.45 -6.28 11.90
N ALA A 120 -26.62 -6.77 12.28
CA ALA A 120 -27.61 -7.29 11.33
C ALA A 120 -28.12 -6.18 10.40
N ASP A 121 -28.42 -5.00 10.94
CA ASP A 121 -28.86 -3.85 10.15
C ASP A 121 -27.81 -3.40 9.12
N TYR A 122 -26.53 -3.38 9.52
CA TYR A 122 -25.44 -3.10 8.61
C TYR A 122 -25.38 -4.10 7.46
N MET A 123 -25.46 -5.41 7.76
CA MET A 123 -25.41 -6.46 6.74
C MET A 123 -26.60 -6.40 5.79
N ASN A 124 -27.80 -6.14 6.30
CA ASN A 124 -29.00 -5.99 5.47
C ASN A 124 -28.89 -4.80 4.52
N ARG A 125 -28.41 -3.65 5.00
CA ARG A 125 -28.20 -2.45 4.17
C ARG A 125 -27.13 -2.67 3.11
N ARG A 126 -26.05 -3.35 3.47
CA ARG A 126 -24.95 -3.67 2.56
C ARG A 126 -25.40 -4.63 1.45
N ALA A 127 -26.15 -5.67 1.80
CA ALA A 127 -26.74 -6.60 0.84
C ALA A 127 -27.72 -5.88 -0.11
N ALA A 128 -28.59 -5.01 0.42
CA ALA A 128 -29.50 -4.21 -0.40
C ALA A 128 -28.77 -3.28 -1.38
N ALA A 129 -27.70 -2.62 -0.93
CA ALA A 129 -26.88 -1.76 -1.79
C ALA A 129 -26.17 -2.55 -2.90
N GLN A 130 -25.71 -3.77 -2.60
CA GLN A 130 -25.11 -4.67 -3.59
C GLN A 130 -26.14 -5.14 -4.63
N ALA A 131 -27.34 -5.53 -4.18
CA ALA A 131 -28.43 -5.91 -5.08
C ALA A 131 -28.84 -4.76 -6.01
N GLN A 132 -28.88 -3.53 -5.49
CA GLN A 132 -29.15 -2.32 -6.29
C GLN A 132 -28.05 -2.05 -7.32
N ALA A 133 -26.78 -2.24 -6.96
CA ALA A 133 -25.66 -2.08 -7.89
C ALA A 133 -25.70 -3.12 -9.01
N GLN A 134 -26.11 -4.36 -8.71
CA GLN A 134 -26.28 -5.43 -9.70
C GLN A 134 -27.45 -5.13 -10.66
N ALA A 135 -28.60 -4.71 -10.12
CA ALA A 135 -29.76 -4.35 -10.93
C ALA A 135 -29.50 -3.16 -11.89
N GLN A 136 -28.67 -2.20 -11.48
CA GLN A 136 -28.26 -1.08 -12.34
C GLN A 136 -27.29 -1.50 -13.44
N THR A 137 -26.56 -2.60 -13.24
CA THR A 137 -25.66 -3.17 -14.25
C THR A 137 -26.43 -3.99 -15.30
N GLU A 138 -27.62 -4.47 -14.95
CA GLU A 138 -28.46 -5.35 -15.79
C GLU A 138 -29.63 -4.62 -16.48
N ALA A 139 -29.77 -3.30 -16.28
CA ALA A 139 -30.80 -2.51 -16.95
C ALA A 139 -30.61 -2.53 -18.49
N PRO A 140 -31.64 -2.88 -19.28
CA PRO A 140 -31.49 -3.07 -20.72
C PRO A 140 -31.16 -1.74 -21.40
N THR A 141 -30.08 -1.73 -22.17
CA THR A 141 -29.82 -0.69 -23.18
C THR A 141 -31.08 -0.49 -24.01
N PRO A 142 -31.64 0.73 -24.11
CA PRO A 142 -32.75 0.98 -25.02
C PRO A 142 -32.26 0.69 -26.44
N SER A 143 -32.78 -0.38 -27.03
CA SER A 143 -32.61 -0.66 -28.46
C SER A 143 -33.16 0.52 -29.24
N VAL A 144 -32.27 1.36 -29.75
CA VAL A 144 -32.60 2.37 -30.75
C VAL A 144 -32.98 1.61 -32.01
N ILE A 145 -34.28 1.39 -32.20
CA ILE A 145 -34.84 0.91 -33.46
C ILE A 145 -34.56 2.00 -34.50
N ARG A 146 -33.79 1.64 -35.53
CA ARG A 146 -33.47 2.48 -36.68
C ARG A 146 -34.19 1.95 -37.91
#